data_AF-A0A158KYF0-F1
#
_entry.id   AF-A0A158KYF0-F1
#
_cell.length_a   1.000
_cell.length_b   1.000
_cell.length_c   1.000
_cell.angle_alpha   90.00
_cell.angle_beta   90.00
_cell.angle_gamma   90.00
#
_symmetry.space_group_name_H-M   'P 1'
#
loop_
_entity.id
_entity.type
_entity.pdbx_description
1 polymer ?
#
loop_
_entity_poly.entity_id
_entity_poly.type
_entity_poly.pdbx_seq_one_letter_code
_entity_poly.pdbx_strand_id
1 'polypeptide(L)'
;MLRKTINASRLQQEVDRRIHRLQEIVEDGVKIRVPRPQLQEPDKTGCNWNMTHFGNVVGFERDIDAVLKALRAEYTLAPNQNSLPTHSVTKGKTTERC
;
A
#
# COMPACT_ATOMS: atom_id res chain seq x y z
N MET A 1 3.17 14.55 -15.98
CA MET A 1 4.07 13.55 -15.36
C MET A 1 3.46 12.17 -15.57
N LEU A 2 4.19 11.24 -16.17
CA LEU A 2 3.71 9.86 -16.35
C LEU A 2 3.81 9.12 -15.01
N ARG A 3 2.68 8.63 -14.49
CA ARG A 3 2.68 7.77 -13.30
C ARG A 3 3.13 6.37 -13.68
N LYS A 4 4.00 5.77 -12.88
CA LYS A 4 4.42 4.38 -13.05
C LYS A 4 3.53 3.48 -12.21
N THR A 5 2.84 2.56 -12.88
CA THR A 5 2.01 1.55 -12.21
C THR A 5 2.89 0.39 -11.73
N ILE A 6 2.89 0.11 -10.43
CA ILE A 6 3.72 -0.95 -9.82
C ILE A 6 2.92 -1.83 -8.85
N ASN A 7 3.36 -3.07 -8.64
CA ASN A 7 2.72 -4.02 -7.73
C ASN A 7 2.91 -3.66 -6.26
N ALA A 8 2.02 -4.17 -5.39
CA ALA A 8 2.04 -3.90 -3.95
C ALA A 8 3.40 -4.16 -3.28
N SER A 9 4.04 -5.30 -3.56
CA SER A 9 5.33 -5.65 -2.97
C SER A 9 6.45 -4.70 -3.43
N ARG A 10 6.42 -4.27 -4.69
CA ARG A 10 7.41 -3.33 -5.24
C ARG A 10 7.21 -1.93 -4.66
N LEU A 11 5.96 -1.51 -4.50
CA LEU A 11 5.62 -0.24 -3.86
C LEU A 11 6.05 -0.25 -2.39
N GLN A 12 5.82 -1.34 -1.67
CA GLN A 12 6.28 -1.50 -0.28
C GLN A 12 7.81 -1.39 -0.19
N GLN A 13 8.55 -2.08 -1.05
CA GLN A 13 10.01 -2.01 -1.08
C GLN A 13 10.53 -0.61 -1.43
N GLU A 14 9.86 0.11 -2.34
CA GLU A 14 10.28 1.47 -2.71
C GLU A 14 10.03 2.48 -1.58
N VAL A 15 8.90 2.34 -0.86
CA VAL A 15 8.60 3.11 0.35
C VAL A 15 9.65 2.81 1.42
N ASP A 16 9.90 1.53 1.71
CA ASP A 16 10.90 1.07 2.68
C ASP A 16 12.28 1.65 2.36
N ARG A 17 12.73 1.53 1.11
CA ARG A 17 14.02 2.07 0.68
C ARG A 17 14.13 3.58 0.81
N ARG A 18 13.08 4.33 0.48
CA ARG A 18 13.10 5.81 0.57
C ARG A 18 13.10 6.27 2.04
N ILE A 19 12.28 5.63 2.88
CA ILE A 19 12.23 5.91 4.32
C ILE A 19 13.58 5.58 4.98
N HIS A 20 14.13 4.38 4.74
CA HIS A 20 15.44 3.98 5.26
C HIS A 20 16.63 4.75 4.68
N ARG A 21 16.41 5.62 3.68
CA ARG A 21 17.44 6.50 3.13
C ARG A 21 17.42 7.90 3.76
N LEU A 22 16.37 8.25 4.50
CA LEU A 22 16.34 9.51 5.26
C LEU A 22 17.43 9.46 6.33
N GLN A 23 18.34 10.43 6.30
CA GLN A 23 19.46 10.51 7.24
C GLN A 23 18.96 10.41 8.67
N GLU A 24 17.89 11.12 9.02
CA GLU A 24 17.37 11.11 10.39
C GLU A 24 17.00 9.70 10.88
N ILE A 25 16.42 8.86 10.02
CA ILE A 25 16.06 7.47 10.39
C ILE A 25 17.30 6.58 10.48
N VAL A 26 18.29 6.82 9.62
CA VAL A 26 19.56 6.10 9.62
C VAL A 26 20.38 6.45 10.87
N GLU A 27 20.43 7.73 11.23
CA GLU A 27 21.16 8.26 12.39
C GLU A 27 20.53 7.78 13.70
N ASP A 28 19.20 7.78 13.78
CA ASP A 28 18.48 7.28 14.96
C ASP A 28 18.43 5.73 15.03
N GLY A 29 18.83 5.04 13.95
CA GLY A 29 18.82 3.57 13.86
C GLY A 29 17.42 2.96 13.85
N VAL A 30 16.41 3.77 13.52
CA VAL A 30 15.00 3.44 13.66
C VAL A 30 14.55 2.51 12.53
N LYS A 31 13.97 1.36 12.91
CA LYS A 31 13.35 0.42 11.96
C LYS A 31 11.87 0.73 11.81
N ILE A 32 11.53 1.50 10.78
CA ILE A 32 10.15 1.83 10.47
C ILE A 32 9.49 0.63 9.80
N ARG A 33 8.39 0.15 10.40
CA ARG A 33 7.66 -0.96 9.80
C ARG A 33 6.73 -0.44 8.72
N VAL A 34 7.08 -0.68 7.46
CA VAL A 34 6.26 -0.30 6.31
C VAL A 34 5.16 -1.37 6.07
N PRO A 35 3.87 -1.02 6.21
CA PRO A 35 2.79 -1.95 5.97
C PRO A 35 2.60 -2.22 4.46
N ARG A 36 1.89 -3.30 4.14
CA ARG A 36 1.52 -3.59 2.76
C ARG A 36 0.51 -2.55 2.24
N PRO A 37 0.71 -1.96 1.06
CA PRO A 37 -0.23 -0.99 0.50
C PRO A 37 -1.56 -1.66 0.16
N GLN A 38 -2.66 -1.02 0.55
CA GLN A 38 -4.01 -1.46 0.19
C GLN A 38 -4.56 -0.61 -0.96
N LEU A 39 -5.27 -1.26 -1.88
CA LEU A 39 -5.96 -0.59 -2.98
C LEU A 39 -7.19 0.14 -2.43
N GLN A 40 -7.37 1.39 -2.83
CA GLN A 40 -8.53 2.21 -2.49
C GLN A 40 -9.00 3.00 -3.72
N GLU A 41 -10.14 3.67 -3.59
CA GLU A 41 -10.61 4.59 -4.63
C GLU A 41 -9.58 5.72 -4.87
N PRO A 42 -9.36 6.12 -6.13
CA PRO A 42 -8.45 7.19 -6.45
C PRO A 42 -8.91 8.50 -5.81
N ASP A 43 -8.04 9.09 -4.99
CA ASP A 43 -8.32 10.36 -4.34
C ASP A 43 -8.30 11.54 -5.35
N LYS A 44 -8.48 12.79 -4.91
CA LYS A 44 -8.35 14.01 -5.74
C LYS A 44 -6.96 14.12 -6.39
N THR A 45 -5.96 13.53 -5.74
CA THR A 45 -4.61 13.39 -6.29
C THR A 45 -4.49 12.30 -7.34
N GLY A 46 -5.49 11.43 -7.50
CA GLY A 46 -5.49 10.23 -8.34
C GLY A 46 -4.63 9.09 -7.80
N CYS A 47 -4.32 9.11 -6.50
CA CYS A 47 -3.67 8.00 -5.80
C CYS A 47 -4.70 6.95 -5.40
N ASN A 48 -4.54 5.71 -5.86
CA ASN A 48 -5.46 4.59 -5.64
C ASN A 48 -4.97 3.63 -4.54
N TRP A 49 -4.08 4.06 -3.67
CA TRP A 49 -3.54 3.22 -2.61
C TRP A 49 -3.28 3.99 -1.32
N ASN A 50 -3.36 3.28 -0.20
CA ASN A 50 -3.12 3.85 1.13
C ASN A 50 -2.46 2.86 2.09
N MET A 51 -1.84 3.40 3.14
CA MET A 51 -1.10 2.70 4.18
C MET A 51 -1.45 3.38 5.52
N THR A 52 -2.10 2.67 6.44
CA THR A 52 -2.67 3.26 7.66
C THR A 52 -1.97 2.84 8.96
N HIS A 53 -0.93 2.02 8.90
CA HIS A 53 -0.27 1.48 10.11
C HIS A 53 1.25 1.41 9.96
N PHE A 54 1.90 2.56 9.86
CA PHE A 54 3.36 2.60 9.97
C PHE A 54 3.77 2.43 11.42
N GLY A 55 4.68 1.48 11.68
CA GLY A 55 5.22 1.27 13.02
C GLY A 55 6.45 2.15 13.26
N ASN A 56 6.54 2.72 14.46
CA ASN A 56 7.73 3.47 14.92
C ASN A 56 8.02 4.75 14.12
N VAL A 57 6.98 5.51 13.77
CA VAL A 57 7.09 6.78 13.00
C VAL A 57 7.09 8.03 13.85
N VAL A 58 6.91 7.92 15.17
CA VAL A 58 6.83 9.05 16.09
C VAL A 58 8.12 9.86 15.99
N GLY A 59 8.01 11.15 15.66
CA GLY A 59 9.16 12.05 15.44
C GLY A 59 9.55 12.25 13.97
N PHE A 60 9.18 11.33 13.07
CA PHE A 60 9.55 11.37 11.63
C PHE A 60 8.34 11.51 10.70
N GLU A 61 7.16 11.79 11.25
CA GLU A 61 5.89 11.81 10.50
C GLU A 61 5.91 12.80 9.33
N ARG A 62 6.58 13.96 9.49
CA ARG A 62 6.68 14.98 8.45
C ARG A 62 7.51 14.51 7.27
N ASP A 63 8.68 13.96 7.53
CA ASP A 63 9.60 13.46 6.49
C ASP A 63 9.01 12.25 5.77
N ILE A 64 8.38 11.35 6.52
CA ILE A 64 7.66 10.21 5.96
C ILE A 64 6.47 10.69 5.11
N ASP A 65 5.66 11.65 5.58
CA ASP A 65 4.55 12.20 4.80
C ASP A 65 5.02 12.86 3.50
N ALA A 66 6.15 13.58 3.53
CA ALA A 66 6.74 14.17 2.34
C ALA A 66 7.17 13.11 1.31
N VAL A 67 7.86 12.06 1.78
CA VAL A 67 8.25 10.91 0.93
C VAL A 67 7.03 10.20 0.35
N LEU A 68 5.98 9.99 1.17
CA LEU A 68 4.73 9.37 0.74
C LEU A 68 4.00 10.23 -0.29
N LYS A 69 3.90 11.55 -0.09
CA LYS A 69 3.29 12.45 -1.08
C LYS A 69 4.01 12.41 -2.42
N ALA A 70 5.33 12.41 -2.43
CA ALA A 70 6.11 12.27 -3.66
C ALA A 70 5.84 10.93 -4.35
N LEU A 71 5.83 9.83 -3.58
CA LEU A 71 5.50 8.49 -4.09
C LEU A 71 4.08 8.42 -4.64
N ARG A 72 3.09 9.02 -3.98
CA ARG A 72 1.69 9.04 -4.42
C ARG A 72 1.51 9.81 -5.73
N ALA A 73 2.32 10.85 -5.96
CA ALA A 73 2.31 11.59 -7.22
C ALA A 73 2.96 10.81 -8.38
N GLU A 74 3.99 10.01 -8.07
CA GLU A 74 4.83 9.29 -9.04
C GLU A 74 4.34 7.87 -9.37
N TYR A 75 3.76 7.18 -8.38
CA TYR A 75 3.41 5.76 -8.46
C TYR A 75 1.93 5.49 -8.18
N THR A 76 1.39 4.55 -8.96
CA THR A 76 0.02 4.04 -8.83
C THR A 76 0.09 2.55 -8.54
N LEU A 77 -0.78 2.07 -7.65
CA LEU A 77 -0.82 0.66 -7.30
C LEU A 77 -1.50 -0.10 -8.43
N ALA A 78 -0.80 -1.07 -9.00
CA ALA A 78 -1.39 -1.99 -9.96
C ALA A 78 -2.52 -2.77 -9.25
N PRO A 79 -3.74 -2.83 -9.81
CA PRO A 79 -4.76 -3.76 -9.33
C PRO A 79 -4.25 -5.18 -9.61
N ASN A 80 -3.54 -5.77 -8.65
CA ASN A 80 -3.11 -7.15 -8.77
C ASN A 80 -4.32 -8.06 -8.53
N GLN A 81 -4.59 -8.92 -9.50
CA GLN A 81 -5.75 -9.79 -9.67
C GLN A 81 -5.82 -10.94 -8.63
N ASN A 82 -5.68 -10.65 -7.32
CA ASN A 82 -5.87 -11.66 -6.27
C ASN A 82 -6.98 -11.31 -5.26
N SER A 83 -7.82 -10.34 -5.57
CA SER A 83 -9.18 -10.32 -5.06
C SER A 83 -10.09 -10.86 -6.15
N LEU A 84 -9.97 -12.15 -6.45
CA LEU A 84 -11.18 -12.91 -6.75
C LEU A 84 -12.12 -12.63 -5.57
N PRO A 85 -13.36 -12.18 -5.79
CA PRO A 85 -14.34 -12.27 -4.74
C PRO A 85 -14.57 -13.77 -4.51
N THR A 86 -13.87 -14.35 -3.54
CA THR A 86 -14.29 -15.60 -2.92
C THR A 86 -15.57 -15.27 -2.15
N HIS A 87 -16.68 -15.11 -2.87
CA HIS A 87 -17.97 -15.44 -2.30
C HIS A 87 -17.96 -16.96 -2.14
N SER A 88 -17.54 -17.34 -0.94
CA SER A 88 -17.69 -18.66 -0.37
C SER A 88 -19.04 -19.26 -0.72
N VAL A 89 -18.99 -20.46 -1.28
CA VAL A 89 -20.05 -21.46 -1.31
C VAL A 89 -20.94 -21.36 -0.07
N THR A 90 -22.24 -21.12 -0.27
CA THR A 90 -23.26 -21.56 0.69
C THR A 90 -23.95 -22.80 0.12
N LYS A 91 -23.83 -23.90 0.86
CA LYS A 91 -24.39 -25.22 0.58
C LYS A 91 -25.91 -25.19 0.39
N GLY A 92 -26.39 -25.98 -0.57
CA GLY A 92 -27.49 -26.93 -0.37
C GLY A 92 -28.89 -26.52 -0.85
N LYS A 93 -29.38 -27.18 -1.93
CA LYS A 93 -30.41 -28.23 -1.83
C LYS A 93 -30.64 -28.89 -3.19
N THR A 94 -30.17 -30.13 -3.32
CA THR A 94 -30.76 -31.09 -4.27
C THR A 94 -32.17 -31.39 -3.79
N THR A 95 -33.18 -31.22 -4.66
CA THR A 95 -34.42 -31.99 -4.57
C THR A 95 -34.91 -32.22 -6.00
N GLU A 96 -34.42 -33.33 -6.56
CA GLU A 96 -35.14 -34.12 -7.55
C GLU A 96 -36.44 -34.62 -6.90
N ARG A 97 -37.59 -34.36 -7.53
CA ARG A 97 -38.77 -35.20 -7.44
C ARG A 97 -39.71 -34.91 -8.62
N CYS A 98 -39.64 -35.77 -9.64
CA CYS A 98 -40.76 -36.12 -10.53
C CYS A 98 -40.96 -37.62 -10.42
#